data_AF-A0A813JXW8-F1
#
_entry.id   AF-A0A813JXW8-F1
#
_cell.length_a   1.000
_cell.length_b   1.000
_cell.length_c   1.000
_cell.angle_alpha   90.00
_cell.angle_beta   90.00
_cell.angle_gamma   90.00
#
_symmetry.space_group_name_H-M   'P 1'
#
loop_
_entity.id
_entity.type
_entity.pdbx_description
1 polymer ?
#
loop_
_entity_poly.entity_id
_entity_poly.type
_entity_poly.pdbx_seq_one_letter_code
_entity_poly.pdbx_strand_id
1 'polypeptide(L)'
;VTQPLSLIEWFVNFYSELKRMARENPAFELKEGTCGPGEVVFVPCGWWHCVLNLDDDTIAVTQNYASETHVHGIRRFLCEKRGQVSGFSGAAEGLSFAERFDEALLRHRPDILLTAISGSEAPAASKEAKSSESGEAGAPEVFSFWNHLRSTGKSLAFTGSEAANSQDCPAPAKRKRV
;
A
#
# COMPACT_ATOMS: atom_id res chain seq x y z
N VAL A 1 -21.23 -2.16 10.79
CA VAL A 1 -20.44 -1.02 11.29
C VAL A 1 -21.28 0.23 11.10
N THR A 2 -21.64 0.92 12.19
CA THR A 2 -22.31 2.23 12.13
C THR A 2 -21.25 3.29 11.84
N GLN A 3 -21.38 3.98 10.73
CA GLN A 3 -20.53 5.12 10.38
C GLN A 3 -21.07 6.38 11.07
N PRO A 4 -20.23 7.19 11.74
CA PRO A 4 -20.68 8.46 12.33
C PRO A 4 -21.21 9.38 11.24
N LEU A 5 -22.25 10.16 11.54
CA LEU A 5 -22.87 11.10 10.60
C LEU A 5 -21.97 12.31 10.35
N SER A 6 -21.09 12.65 11.30
CA SER A 6 -20.14 13.75 11.17
C SER A 6 -18.87 13.50 11.97
N LEU A 7 -17.83 14.29 11.66
CA LEU A 7 -16.59 14.28 12.43
C LEU A 7 -16.81 14.64 13.89
N ILE A 8 -17.68 15.62 14.17
CA ILE A 8 -18.02 16.06 15.52
C ILE A 8 -18.67 14.93 16.30
N GLU A 9 -19.61 14.21 15.68
CA GLU A 9 -20.22 13.04 16.32
C GLU A 9 -19.16 11.99 16.66
N TRP A 10 -18.20 11.76 15.77
CA TRP A 10 -17.11 10.84 16.05
C TRP A 10 -16.31 11.26 17.30
N PHE A 11 -15.97 12.56 17.39
CA PHE A 11 -15.26 13.10 18.55
C PHE A 11 -16.08 13.02 19.85
N VAL A 12 -17.39 13.28 19.80
CA VAL A 12 -18.26 13.21 20.98
C VAL A 12 -18.42 11.76 21.48
N ASN A 13 -18.55 10.80 20.56
CA ASN A 13 -18.93 9.43 20.91
C ASN A 13 -17.74 8.47 21.09
N PHE A 14 -16.64 8.63 20.34
CA PHE A 14 -15.57 7.62 20.27
C PHE A 14 -14.20 8.10 20.76
N TYR A 15 -13.93 9.40 20.76
CA TYR A 15 -12.59 9.91 21.07
C TYR A 15 -12.17 9.63 22.52
N SER A 16 -13.08 9.76 23.49
CA SER A 16 -12.80 9.42 24.90
C SER A 16 -12.40 7.95 25.07
N GLU A 17 -13.06 7.06 24.34
CA GLU A 17 -12.77 5.62 24.36
C GLU A 17 -11.45 5.31 23.66
N LEU A 18 -11.17 5.95 22.52
CA LEU A 18 -9.87 5.86 21.85
C LEU A 18 -8.72 6.26 22.78
N LYS A 19 -8.85 7.37 23.52
CA LYS A 19 -7.85 7.80 24.50
C LYS A 19 -7.70 6.81 25.64
N ARG A 20 -8.79 6.17 26.09
CA ARG A 20 -8.74 5.14 27.13
C ARG A 20 -7.95 3.93 26.63
N MET A 21 -8.27 3.44 25.44
CA MET A 21 -7.55 2.33 24.79
C MET A 21 -6.07 2.63 24.60
N ALA A 22 -5.70 3.85 24.19
CA ALA A 22 -4.30 4.26 24.02
C ALA A 22 -3.51 4.30 25.33
N ARG A 23 -4.15 4.65 26.46
CA ARG A 23 -3.50 4.61 27.78
C ARG A 23 -3.28 3.18 28.28
N GLU A 24 -4.23 2.28 27.98
CA GLU A 24 -4.21 0.90 28.46
C GLU A 24 -3.36 -0.04 27.60
N ASN A 25 -3.16 0.30 26.33
CA ASN A 25 -2.40 -0.50 25.39
C ASN A 25 -1.15 0.24 24.90
N PRO A 26 0.04 -0.05 25.46
CA PRO A 26 1.30 0.56 25.03
C PRO A 26 1.68 0.30 23.57
N ALA A 27 1.08 -0.72 22.93
CA ALA A 27 1.30 -0.99 21.50
C ALA A 27 0.48 -0.07 20.59
N PHE A 28 -0.51 0.65 21.13
CA PHE A 28 -1.34 1.59 20.40
C PHE A 28 -0.90 3.02 20.69
N GLU A 29 -0.06 3.57 19.81
CA GLU A 29 0.43 4.94 19.94
C GLU A 29 -0.53 5.94 19.29
N LEU A 30 -1.25 6.71 20.10
CA LEU A 30 -2.10 7.80 19.65
C LEU A 30 -1.30 9.09 19.52
N LYS A 31 -1.22 9.64 18.30
CA LYS A 31 -0.60 10.94 18.03
C LYS A 31 -1.65 12.04 17.99
N GLU A 32 -1.49 13.05 18.83
CA GLU A 32 -2.37 14.22 18.90
C GLU A 32 -1.53 15.50 18.84
N GLY A 33 -2.03 16.52 18.14
CA GLY A 33 -1.36 17.81 18.03
C GLY A 33 -2.23 18.83 17.29
N THR A 34 -1.88 20.09 17.42
CA THR A 34 -2.51 21.20 16.70
C THR A 34 -1.52 21.71 15.65
N CYS A 35 -2.00 21.93 14.43
CA CYS A 35 -1.22 22.54 13.35
C CYS A 35 -1.54 24.03 13.30
N GLY A 36 -0.55 24.88 13.56
CA GLY A 36 -0.65 26.33 13.49
C GLY A 36 -0.52 26.87 12.06
N PRO A 37 -0.77 28.18 11.87
CA PRO A 37 -0.57 28.84 10.59
C PRO A 37 0.88 28.72 10.10
N GLY A 38 1.07 28.24 8.87
CA GLY A 38 2.38 28.04 8.26
C GLY A 38 3.08 26.73 8.61
N GLU A 39 2.50 25.91 9.51
CA GLU A 39 3.01 24.58 9.82
C GLU A 39 2.53 23.54 8.78
N VAL A 40 3.27 22.43 8.70
CA VAL A 40 2.99 21.34 7.76
C VAL A 40 2.98 20.01 8.52
N VAL A 41 1.93 19.23 8.32
CA VAL A 41 1.82 17.87 8.84
C VAL A 41 2.08 16.88 7.71
N PHE A 42 3.06 15.98 7.91
CA PHE A 42 3.24 14.82 7.05
C PHE A 42 2.48 13.63 7.63
N VAL A 43 1.57 13.04 6.84
CA VAL A 43 0.82 11.84 7.21
C VAL A 43 1.37 10.64 6.43
N PRO A 44 2.04 9.67 7.09
CA PRO A 44 2.54 8.49 6.41
C PRO A 44 1.42 7.64 5.80
N CYS A 45 1.74 6.90 4.74
CA CYS A 45 0.77 6.00 4.11
C CYS A 45 0.22 4.98 5.12
N GLY A 46 -1.10 4.79 5.10
CA GLY A 46 -1.80 3.81 5.94
C GLY A 46 -2.09 4.26 7.38
N TRP A 47 -1.71 5.49 7.75
CA TRP A 47 -2.12 6.07 9.03
C TRP A 47 -3.59 6.48 9.00
N TRP A 48 -4.37 5.95 9.94
CA TRP A 48 -5.68 6.49 10.27
C TRP A 48 -5.49 7.88 10.87
N HIS A 49 -6.17 8.88 10.32
CA HIS A 49 -6.05 10.26 10.77
C HIS A 49 -7.39 10.98 10.66
N CYS A 50 -7.57 11.99 11.53
CA CYS A 50 -8.77 12.78 11.69
C CYS A 50 -8.36 14.21 12.01
N VAL A 51 -8.96 15.20 11.33
CA VAL A 51 -8.57 16.62 11.44
C VAL A 51 -9.79 17.46 11.81
N LEU A 52 -9.70 18.19 12.92
CA LEU A 52 -10.75 19.09 13.39
C LEU A 52 -10.28 20.54 13.28
N ASN A 53 -11.06 21.39 12.62
CA ASN A 53 -10.82 22.83 12.61
C ASN A 53 -11.28 23.41 13.97
N LEU A 54 -10.39 24.14 14.63
CA LEU A 54 -10.64 24.70 15.97
C LEU A 54 -11.13 26.16 15.95
N ASP A 55 -10.79 26.89 14.88
CA ASP A 55 -11.16 28.28 14.67
C ASP A 55 -12.30 28.39 13.65
N ASP A 56 -13.00 29.53 13.65
CA ASP A 56 -14.11 29.81 12.73
C ASP A 56 -13.69 29.71 11.26
N ASP A 57 -12.49 30.22 10.94
CA ASP A 57 -11.89 30.22 9.59
C ASP A 57 -10.59 29.41 9.56
N THR A 58 -10.54 28.36 8.74
CA THR A 58 -9.32 27.56 8.51
C THR A 58 -9.14 27.30 7.02
N ILE A 59 -7.98 27.66 6.47
CA ILE A 59 -7.61 27.39 5.08
C ILE A 59 -6.32 26.59 5.05
N ALA A 60 -6.35 25.44 4.38
CA ALA A 60 -5.19 24.58 4.19
C ALA A 60 -5.19 23.97 2.77
N VAL A 61 -4.01 23.59 2.30
CA VAL A 61 -3.81 22.85 1.05
C VAL A 61 -3.18 21.51 1.37
N THR A 62 -3.71 20.43 0.77
CA THR A 62 -3.19 19.07 0.95
C THR A 62 -2.84 18.45 -0.40
N GLN A 63 -1.81 17.60 -0.40
CA GLN A 63 -1.41 16.81 -1.55
C GLN A 63 -1.02 15.41 -1.09
N ASN A 64 -1.68 14.40 -1.65
CA ASN A 64 -1.16 13.03 -1.60
C ASN A 64 -0.04 12.91 -2.62
N TYR A 65 1.03 12.19 -2.28
CA TYR A 65 2.11 11.91 -3.22
C TYR A 65 2.52 10.43 -3.19
N ALA A 66 3.04 9.96 -4.31
CA ALA A 66 3.62 8.64 -4.47
C ALA A 66 5.12 8.71 -4.18
N SER A 67 5.57 8.18 -3.04
CA SER A 67 7.01 8.14 -2.73
C SER A 67 7.70 7.02 -3.51
N GLU A 68 9.00 7.20 -3.78
CA GLU A 68 9.84 6.17 -4.39
C GLU A 68 9.87 4.90 -3.52
N THR A 69 9.89 5.07 -2.21
CA THR A 69 9.88 3.97 -1.23
C THR A 69 8.58 3.15 -1.24
N HIS A 70 7.46 3.75 -1.66
CA HIS A 70 6.15 3.10 -1.68
C HIS A 70 5.72 2.63 -3.08
N VAL A 71 6.58 2.79 -4.10
CA VAL A 71 6.22 2.53 -5.51
C VAL A 71 5.70 1.11 -5.74
N HIS A 72 6.22 0.11 -5.03
CA HIS A 72 5.77 -1.29 -5.20
C HIS A 72 4.38 -1.53 -4.62
N GLY A 73 4.05 -0.88 -3.50
CA GLY A 73 2.71 -0.92 -2.93
C GLY A 73 1.70 -0.30 -3.89
N ILE A 74 2.05 0.83 -4.50
CA ILE A 74 1.23 1.50 -5.51
C ILE A 74 1.02 0.61 -6.72
N ARG A 75 2.10 0.09 -7.31
CA ARG A 75 2.03 -0.82 -8.46
C ARG A 75 1.11 -2.01 -8.16
N ARG A 76 1.32 -2.66 -7.02
CA ARG A 76 0.48 -3.77 -6.58
C ARG A 76 -0.99 -3.38 -6.48
N PHE A 77 -1.30 -2.25 -5.84
CA PHE A 77 -2.66 -1.72 -5.76
C PHE A 77 -3.29 -1.52 -7.14
N LEU A 78 -2.55 -0.89 -8.07
CA LEU A 78 -3.02 -0.66 -9.44
C LEU A 78 -3.30 -1.96 -10.19
N CYS A 79 -2.57 -3.04 -9.90
CA CYS A 79 -2.76 -4.34 -10.54
C CYS A 79 -3.86 -5.20 -9.90
N GLU A 80 -3.91 -5.28 -8.57
CA GLU A 80 -4.81 -6.16 -7.83
C GLU A 80 -6.18 -5.54 -7.60
N LYS A 81 -6.24 -4.22 -7.42
CA LYS A 81 -7.46 -3.47 -7.10
C LYS A 81 -7.87 -2.54 -8.23
N ARG A 82 -7.74 -2.99 -9.49
CA ARG A 82 -8.09 -2.22 -10.71
C ARG A 82 -9.48 -1.58 -10.64
N GLY A 83 -10.46 -2.29 -10.08
CA GLY A 83 -11.84 -1.78 -9.92
C GLY A 83 -12.01 -0.67 -8.88
N GLN A 84 -11.01 -0.44 -8.02
CA GLN A 84 -10.98 0.67 -7.06
C GLN A 84 -10.21 1.89 -7.59
N VAL A 85 -9.60 1.78 -8.77
CA VAL A 85 -8.91 2.90 -9.41
C VAL A 85 -9.95 3.73 -10.16
N SER A 86 -10.17 4.97 -9.71
CA SER A 86 -11.12 5.92 -10.29
C SER A 86 -10.39 7.04 -11.05
N GLY A 87 -11.14 7.98 -11.63
CA GLY A 87 -10.58 9.15 -12.34
C GLY A 87 -10.39 8.97 -13.85
N PHE A 88 -10.94 7.89 -14.43
CA PHE A 88 -10.92 7.64 -15.87
C PHE A 88 -12.33 7.75 -16.45
N SER A 89 -12.45 8.36 -17.64
CA SER A 89 -13.72 8.45 -18.37
C SER A 89 -14.19 7.10 -18.91
N GLY A 90 -13.27 6.19 -19.21
CA GLY A 90 -13.55 4.86 -19.74
C GLY A 90 -13.04 3.74 -18.84
N ALA A 91 -13.85 2.70 -18.64
CA ALA A 91 -13.45 1.52 -17.86
C ALA A 91 -12.17 0.85 -18.40
N ALA A 92 -11.97 0.86 -19.72
CA ALA A 92 -10.76 0.33 -20.36
C ALA A 92 -9.47 1.11 -20.01
N GLU A 93 -9.59 2.43 -19.79
CA GLU A 93 -8.45 3.26 -19.41
C GLU A 93 -8.00 2.98 -17.97
N GLY A 94 -8.94 2.74 -17.06
CA GLY A 94 -8.63 2.32 -15.69
C GLY A 94 -7.96 0.95 -15.65
N LEU A 95 -8.36 0.01 -16.52
CA LEU A 95 -7.79 -1.34 -16.58
C LEU A 95 -6.33 -1.37 -17.08
N SER A 96 -5.94 -0.39 -17.91
CA SER A 96 -4.59 -0.25 -18.48
C SER A 96 -3.70 0.73 -17.70
N PHE A 97 -4.21 1.37 -16.64
CA PHE A 97 -3.46 2.39 -15.91
C PHE A 97 -2.20 1.82 -15.24
N ALA A 98 -2.24 0.59 -14.72
CA ALA A 98 -1.08 -0.06 -14.14
C ALA A 98 0.07 -0.22 -15.15
N GLU A 99 -0.25 -0.58 -16.40
CA GLU A 99 0.72 -0.75 -17.49
C GLU A 99 1.32 0.60 -17.88
N ARG A 100 0.48 1.63 -18.03
CA ARG A 100 0.92 3.01 -18.30
C ARG A 100 1.82 3.57 -17.21
N PHE A 101 1.50 3.28 -15.95
CA PHE A 101 2.30 3.69 -14.80
C PHE A 101 3.70 3.06 -14.87
N ASP A 102 3.77 1.76 -15.14
CA ASP A 102 5.04 1.04 -15.28
C ASP A 102 5.88 1.52 -16.46
N GLU A 103 5.26 1.76 -17.62
CA GLU A 103 5.95 2.33 -18.79
C GLU A 103 6.51 3.72 -18.51
N ALA A 104 5.76 4.58 -17.82
CA ALA A 104 6.22 5.89 -17.42
C ALA A 104 7.39 5.80 -16.43
N LEU A 105 7.29 4.89 -15.45
CA LEU A 105 8.35 4.69 -14.46
C LEU A 105 9.64 4.17 -15.12
N LEU A 106 9.54 3.21 -16.03
CA LEU A 106 10.67 2.70 -16.81
C LEU A 106 11.32 3.79 -17.67
N ARG A 107 10.51 4.66 -18.27
CA ARG A 107 11.02 5.75 -19.13
C ARG A 107 11.77 6.83 -18.36
N HIS A 108 11.29 7.19 -17.18
CA HIS A 108 11.78 8.35 -16.45
C HIS A 108 12.71 8.01 -15.27
N ARG A 109 12.45 6.91 -14.57
CA ARG A 109 13.16 6.50 -13.34
C ARG A 109 13.32 4.98 -13.25
N PRO A 110 14.08 4.36 -14.18
CA PRO A 110 14.31 2.92 -14.15
C PRO A 110 15.09 2.45 -12.91
N ASP A 111 15.83 3.35 -12.27
CA ASP A 111 16.62 3.11 -11.04
C ASP A 111 15.75 2.72 -9.84
N ILE A 112 14.55 3.28 -9.74
CA ILE A 112 13.61 3.00 -8.64
C ILE A 112 13.16 1.54 -8.69
N LEU A 113 13.00 0.97 -9.89
CA LEU A 113 12.61 -0.43 -10.06
C LEU A 113 13.71 -1.41 -9.64
N LEU A 114 14.98 -1.00 -9.73
CA LEU A 114 16.14 -1.83 -9.40
C LEU A 114 16.49 -1.76 -7.91
N THR A 115 16.46 -0.57 -7.32
CA THR A 115 16.89 -0.31 -5.93
C THR A 115 16.02 -1.01 -4.89
N ALA A 116 14.71 -1.10 -5.14
CA ALA A 116 13.78 -1.70 -4.21
C ALA A 116 13.82 -3.24 -4.18
N ILE A 117 14.52 -3.87 -5.13
CA ILE A 117 14.83 -5.31 -5.10
C ILE A 117 15.93 -5.58 -4.05
N SER A 118 16.84 -4.63 -3.83
CA SER A 118 17.94 -4.74 -2.89
C SER A 118 17.59 -4.28 -1.46
N GLY A 119 16.57 -3.42 -1.30
CA GLY A 119 16.13 -2.91 0.00
C GLY A 119 15.20 -3.82 0.81
N SER A 120 14.80 -4.98 0.26
CA SER A 120 14.11 -6.03 1.01
C SER A 120 15.15 -6.89 1.75
N GLU A 121 15.75 -6.36 2.82
CA GLU A 121 16.60 -7.16 3.69
C GLU A 121 15.82 -8.35 4.26
N ALA A 122 16.43 -9.53 4.09
CA ALA A 122 15.95 -10.81 4.53
C ALA A 122 15.68 -10.84 6.04
N PRO A 123 14.69 -11.62 6.53
CA PRO A 123 14.70 -12.01 7.93
C PRO A 123 15.98 -12.80 8.19
N ALA A 124 16.71 -12.42 9.24
CA ALA A 124 17.97 -13.03 9.64
C ALA A 124 17.85 -14.56 9.70
N ALA A 125 18.42 -15.25 8.70
CA ALA A 125 18.52 -16.69 8.68
C ALA A 125 19.64 -17.11 9.63
N SER A 126 19.26 -17.78 10.72
CA SER A 126 20.17 -18.61 11.50
C SER A 126 20.77 -19.69 10.60
N LYS A 127 22.10 -19.78 10.66
CA LYS A 127 22.97 -20.69 9.93
C LYS A 127 22.50 -22.14 9.99
N GLU A 128 22.49 -22.80 8.83
CA GLU A 128 23.02 -24.16 8.70
C GLU A 128 23.39 -24.45 7.25
N ALA A 129 24.64 -24.85 7.05
CA ALA A 129 25.24 -25.15 5.76
C ALA A 129 24.99 -26.62 5.38
N LYS A 130 24.63 -26.87 4.12
CA LYS A 130 25.03 -28.10 3.43
C LYS A 130 25.01 -27.94 1.91
N SER A 131 26.12 -28.33 1.31
CA SER A 131 26.48 -28.29 -0.11
C SER A 131 25.73 -29.30 -0.98
N SER A 132 25.48 -28.97 -2.25
CA SER A 132 25.94 -29.77 -3.42
C SER A 132 25.43 -29.24 -4.77
N GLU A 133 26.38 -29.08 -5.70
CA GLU A 133 26.38 -29.33 -7.16
C GLU A 133 25.49 -28.57 -8.18
N SER A 134 26.22 -27.80 -9.01
CA SER A 134 26.26 -27.72 -10.48
C SER A 134 24.97 -27.70 -11.33
N GLY A 135 24.78 -26.61 -12.07
CA GLY A 135 23.92 -26.53 -13.27
C GLY A 135 23.98 -25.16 -13.96
N GLU A 136 24.59 -25.15 -15.14
CA GLU A 136 24.55 -24.22 -16.29
C GLU A 136 24.16 -22.73 -16.12
N ALA A 137 25.08 -21.87 -16.57
CA ALA A 137 24.92 -20.42 -16.69
C ALA A 137 23.99 -20.04 -17.86
N GLY A 138 22.69 -19.87 -17.57
CA GLY A 138 21.78 -19.08 -18.38
C GLY A 138 21.95 -17.58 -18.08
N ALA A 139 21.76 -16.74 -19.11
CA ALA A 139 21.81 -15.27 -19.00
C ALA A 139 21.00 -14.75 -17.77
N PRO A 140 21.40 -13.64 -17.13
CA PRO A 140 20.70 -13.17 -15.95
C PRO A 140 19.27 -12.83 -16.35
N GLU A 141 18.30 -13.63 -15.91
CA GLU A 141 16.90 -13.29 -16.08
C GLU A 141 16.70 -11.92 -15.42
N VAL A 142 16.36 -10.92 -16.24
CA VAL A 142 16.01 -9.59 -15.75
C VAL A 142 14.82 -9.78 -14.82
N PHE A 143 15.04 -9.55 -13.53
CA PHE A 143 14.03 -9.74 -12.51
C PHE A 143 12.74 -8.99 -12.89
N SER A 144 11.66 -9.74 -13.10
CA SER A 144 10.34 -9.18 -13.30
C SER A 144 9.59 -9.19 -11.98
N PHE A 145 9.45 -8.00 -11.38
CA PHE A 145 8.64 -7.81 -10.17
C PHE A 145 7.27 -8.48 -10.27
N TRP A 146 6.64 -8.46 -11.46
CA TRP A 146 5.33 -9.06 -11.65
C TRP A 146 5.34 -10.58 -11.71
N ASN A 147 6.37 -11.18 -12.29
CA ASN A 147 6.55 -12.62 -12.23
C ASN A 147 6.81 -13.05 -10.79
N HIS A 148 7.62 -12.30 -10.06
CA HIS A 148 7.89 -12.53 -8.64
C HIS A 148 6.64 -12.36 -7.75
N LEU A 149 5.86 -11.30 -7.96
CA LEU A 149 4.62 -11.05 -7.22
C LEU A 149 3.59 -12.16 -7.48
N ARG A 150 3.43 -12.59 -8.74
CA ARG A 150 2.56 -13.71 -9.12
C ARG A 150 3.04 -15.05 -8.57
N SER A 151 4.36 -15.28 -8.51
CA SER A 151 4.93 -16.57 -8.09
C SER A 151 4.99 -16.73 -6.58
N THR A 152 5.25 -15.65 -5.84
CA THR A 152 5.43 -15.74 -4.39
C THR A 152 4.13 -15.64 -3.63
N GLY A 153 3.11 -14.93 -4.15
CA GLY A 153 1.87 -14.64 -3.43
C GLY A 153 2.09 -13.95 -2.07
N LYS A 154 3.34 -13.58 -1.75
CA LYS A 154 3.75 -13.05 -0.47
C LYS A 154 3.57 -11.55 -0.52
N SER A 155 2.54 -11.12 0.19
CA SER A 155 2.36 -9.74 0.57
C SER A 155 3.61 -9.26 1.32
N LEU A 156 4.32 -8.26 0.80
CA LEU A 156 5.02 -7.32 1.69
C LEU A 156 3.90 -6.62 2.46
N ALA A 157 3.50 -7.25 3.56
CA ALA A 157 2.43 -6.77 4.39
C ALA A 157 2.82 -5.38 4.90
N PHE A 158 1.91 -4.44 4.71
CA PHE A 158 1.76 -3.34 5.65
C PHE A 158 1.69 -3.99 7.04
N THR A 159 2.60 -3.63 7.96
CA THR A 159 2.62 -4.18 9.31
C THR A 159 1.25 -3.97 9.96
N GLY A 160 0.48 -5.05 10.00
CA GLY A 160 -0.90 -5.14 10.41
C GLY A 160 -1.33 -6.58 10.19
N SER A 161 -1.15 -7.41 11.21
CA SER A 161 -1.48 -8.82 11.20
C SER A 161 -2.99 -9.01 11.00
N GLU A 162 -3.45 -9.29 9.78
CA GLU A 162 -4.71 -9.96 9.53
C GLU A 162 -4.52 -11.06 8.48
N ALA A 163 -4.85 -12.29 8.89
CA ALA A 163 -4.85 -13.47 8.04
C ALA A 163 -5.98 -13.38 7.01
N ALA A 164 -5.63 -13.10 5.76
CA ALA A 164 -6.56 -13.21 4.64
C ALA A 164 -6.71 -14.69 4.25
N ASN A 165 -7.89 -15.22 4.50
CA ASN A 165 -8.32 -16.57 4.14
C ASN A 165 -8.24 -16.76 2.62
N SER A 166 -7.52 -17.79 2.17
CA SER A 166 -7.36 -18.13 0.76
C SER A 166 -8.68 -18.65 0.18
N GLN A 167 -9.31 -17.87 -0.70
CA GLN A 167 -10.27 -18.39 -1.66
C GLN A 167 -9.70 -18.21 -3.06
N ASP A 168 -9.41 -19.35 -3.69
CA ASP A 168 -8.94 -19.49 -5.06
C ASP A 168 -9.81 -18.73 -6.07
N CYS A 169 -9.17 -17.99 -6.97
CA CYS A 169 -9.81 -17.47 -8.17
C CYS A 169 -9.98 -18.60 -9.19
N PRO A 170 -11.19 -18.86 -9.72
CA PRO A 170 -11.35 -19.88 -10.75
C PRO A 170 -10.85 -19.38 -12.11
N ALA A 171 -10.20 -20.27 -12.86
CA ALA A 171 -9.75 -20.03 -14.23
C ALA A 171 -10.94 -19.73 -15.19
N PRO A 172 -10.73 -18.92 -16.25
CA PRO A 172 -11.81 -18.53 -17.15
C PRO A 172 -12.34 -19.71 -17.96
N ALA A 173 -13.64 -20.00 -17.80
CA ALA A 173 -14.36 -21.03 -18.55
C ALA A 173 -14.49 -20.66 -20.04
N LYS A 174 -14.11 -21.58 -20.92
CA LYS A 174 -14.33 -21.49 -22.37
C LYS A 174 -15.83 -21.56 -22.67
N ARG A 175 -16.43 -20.45 -23.10
CA ARG A 175 -17.80 -20.43 -23.65
C ARG A 175 -17.83 -21.19 -24.98
N LYS A 176 -18.52 -22.33 -25.04
CA LYS A 176 -18.99 -22.93 -26.30
C LYS A 176 -20.21 -22.14 -26.77
N ARG A 177 -20.17 -21.68 -28.03
CA ARG A 177 -21.37 -21.24 -28.76
C ARG A 177 -22.26 -22.46 -29.01
N VAL A 178 -23.51 -22.41 -28.56
CA VAL A 178 -24.75 -22.72 -29.30
C VAL A 178 -25.84 -21.85 -28.69
#